data_AF-A0A6V8EM32-F1
#
_entry.id   AF-A0A6V8EM32-F1
#
_cell.length_a   1.000
_cell.length_b   1.000
_cell.length_c   1.000
_cell.angle_alpha   90.00
_cell.angle_beta   90.00
_cell.angle_gamma   90.00
#
_symmetry.space_group_name_H-M   'P 1'
#
loop_
_entity.id
_entity.type
_entity.pdbx_description
1 polymer ?
#
loop_
_entity_poly.entity_id
_entity_poly.type
_entity_poly.pdbx_seq_one_letter_code
_entity_poly.pdbx_strand_id
1 'polypeptide(L)' 'MFDRFRNWRNVEEVGQICPTCQHKNSDDAVLCSLCQYQLKKASFQQDSEIKEEIVSDLFDELLGDFEEEE' A
#
# COMPACT_ATOMS: atom_id res chain seq x y z
N MET A 1 22.38 -21.45 -21.08
CA MET A 1 21.72 -20.34 -21.81
C MET A 1 20.89 -19.41 -20.91
N PHE A 2 20.79 -19.64 -19.58
CA PHE A 2 19.95 -18.84 -18.67
C PHE A 2 20.74 -17.87 -17.74
N ASP A 3 22.07 -17.91 -17.75
CA ASP A 3 22.91 -17.09 -16.85
C ASP A 3 22.88 -15.59 -17.14
N ARG A 4 22.40 -15.19 -18.32
CA ARG A 4 22.33 -13.79 -18.74
C ARG A 4 21.20 -13.00 -18.05
N PHE A 5 20.16 -13.69 -17.58
CA PHE A 5 19.01 -13.08 -16.89
C PHE A 5 19.23 -12.92 -15.38
N ARG A 6 20.33 -13.45 -14.84
CA ARG A 6 20.65 -13.36 -13.41
C ARG A 6 21.40 -12.06 -13.08
N ASN A 7 22.20 -11.56 -14.01
CA ASN A 7 23.04 -10.38 -13.80
C ASN A 7 22.24 -9.06 -13.77
N TRP A 8 21.02 -9.01 -14.31
CA TRP A 8 20.17 -7.80 -14.20
C TRP A 8 19.44 -7.71 -12.85
N ARG A 9 19.25 -8.84 -12.16
CA ARG A 9 18.63 -8.90 -10.82
C ARG A 9 19.60 -8.51 -9.70
N ASN A 10 20.89 -8.32 -10.02
CA ASN A 10 21.95 -7.97 -9.08
C ASN A 10 22.19 -6.45 -8.98
N VAL A 11 21.28 -5.63 -9.49
CA VAL A 11 21.21 -4.26 -8.98
C VAL A 11 20.67 -4.43 -7.56
N GLU A 12 21.55 -4.31 -6.56
CA GLU A 12 21.17 -4.12 -5.16
C GLU A 12 20.36 -2.83 -5.08
N GLU A 13 19.12 -2.88 -5.53
CA GLU A 13 18.20 -1.78 -5.35
C GLU A 13 17.98 -1.71 -3.84
N VAL A 14 18.48 -0.63 -3.26
CA VAL A 14 18.37 -0.27 -1.86
C VAL A 14 16.88 -0.08 -1.58
N GLY A 15 16.30 -0.85 -0.65
CA GLY A 15 14.86 -0.85 -0.44
C GLY A 15 14.33 -2.03 0.38
N GLN A 16 13.30 -1.77 1.19
CA GLN A 16 12.62 -2.74 2.03
C GLN A 16 11.44 -3.39 1.32
N ILE A 17 11.27 -4.70 1.51
CA ILE A 17 10.15 -5.46 0.94
C ILE A 17 8.97 -5.39 1.90
N CYS A 18 7.80 -4.99 1.40
CA CYS A 18 6.57 -5.00 2.17
C CYS A 18 6.20 -6.44 2.56
N PRO A 19 5.99 -6.76 3.86
CA PRO A 19 5.65 -8.12 4.29
C PRO A 19 4.27 -8.57 3.82
N THR A 20 3.39 -7.62 3.48
CA THR A 20 1.99 -7.89 3.11
C THR A 20 1.84 -8.19 1.62
N CYS A 21 2.40 -7.34 0.75
CA CYS A 21 2.21 -7.45 -0.70
C CYS A 21 3.50 -7.73 -1.49
N GLN A 22 4.65 -7.84 -0.81
CA GLN A 22 5.97 -8.07 -1.39
C GLN A 22 6.47 -6.97 -2.35
N HIS A 23 5.76 -5.84 -2.43
CA HIS A 23 6.24 -4.68 -3.17
C HIS A 23 7.51 -4.13 -2.53
N LYS A 24 8.46 -3.73 -3.38
CA LYS A 24 9.70 -3.11 -2.94
C LYS A 24 9.48 -1.61 -2.76
N ASN A 25 9.73 -1.13 -1.55
CA ASN A 25 9.61 0.27 -1.18
C ASN A 25 11.01 0.86 -0.94
N SER A 26 11.11 2.19 -0.96
CA SER A 26 12.32 2.89 -0.51
C SER A 26 12.63 2.52 0.96
N ASP A 27 13.90 2.52 1.33
CA ASP A 27 14.33 2.15 2.70
C ASP A 27 13.81 3.11 3.78
N ASP A 28 13.52 4.36 3.42
CA ASP A 28 12.98 5.39 4.33
C ASP A 28 11.44 5.42 4.36
N ALA A 29 10.76 4.63 3.52
CA ALA A 29 9.31 4.59 3.40
C ALA A 29 8.63 4.27 4.73
N VAL A 30 7.60 5.07 5.07
CA VAL A 30 6.76 4.85 6.26
C VAL A 30 5.60 3.91 5.93
N LEU A 31 5.04 4.05 4.73
CA LEU A 31 3.92 3.27 4.21
C LEU A 31 4.34 2.55 2.93
N CYS A 32 3.77 1.39 2.67
CA CYS A 32 3.88 0.73 1.38
C CYS A 32 3.15 1.57 0.32
N SER A 33 3.85 1.98 -0.74
CA SER A 33 3.28 2.78 -1.82
C SER A 33 2.10 2.10 -2.53
N LEU A 34 2.08 0.76 -2.52
CA LEU A 34 1.07 -0.04 -3.21
C LEU A 34 -0.15 -0.37 -2.35
N CYS A 35 0.07 -0.77 -1.09
CA CYS A 35 -1.01 -1.28 -0.22
C CYS A 35 -1.20 -0.50 1.08
N GLN A 36 -0.47 0.61 1.27
CA GLN A 36 -0.55 1.49 2.46
C GLN A 36 -0.19 0.81 3.79
N TYR A 37 0.37 -0.40 3.78
CA TYR A 37 0.86 -1.07 4.98
C TYR A 37 1.95 -0.25 5.69
N GLN A 38 1.88 -0.12 7.02
CA GLN A 38 2.82 0.71 7.79
C GLN A 38 4.12 -0.05 8.04
N LEU A 39 5.16 0.28 7.27
CA LEU A 39 6.44 -0.42 7.24
C LEU A 39 7.28 -0.22 8.51
N LYS A 40 7.09 0.92 9.19
CA LYS A 40 7.82 1.27 10.44
C LYS A 40 7.15 0.77 11.72
N LYS A 41 6.11 -0.05 11.61
CA LYS A 41 5.36 -0.62 12.74
C LYS A 41 5.31 -2.14 12.62
N ALA A 42 5.33 -2.82 13.76
CA ALA A 42 5.08 -4.26 13.77
C ALA A 42 3.65 -4.56 13.30
N SER A 43 3.41 -5.75 12.75
CA SER A 43 2.09 -6.11 12.22
C SER A 43 0.97 -6.06 13.26
N PHE A 44 1.28 -6.33 14.53
CA PHE A 44 0.32 -6.25 15.64
C PHE A 44 0.09 -4.82 16.18
N GLN A 45 0.86 -3.84 15.69
CA GLN A 45 0.77 -2.42 16.07
C GLN A 45 0.31 -1.55 14.89
N GLN A 46 -0.19 -2.16 13.81
CA GLN A 46 -0.73 -1.41 12.68
C GLN A 46 -1.95 -0.64 13.15
N ASP A 47 -2.02 0.64 12.77
CA ASP A 47 -3.24 1.40 13.04
C ASP A 47 -4.33 0.89 12.11
N SER A 48 -5.47 0.52 12.70
CA SER A 48 -6.71 0.24 11.97
C SER A 48 -7.56 1.49 11.78
N GLU A 49 -7.08 2.65 12.24
CA GLU A 49 -7.85 3.86 12.39
C GLU A 49 -8.06 4.54 11.04
N ILE A 50 -9.00 4.00 10.26
CA ILE A 50 -9.73 4.80 9.28
C ILE A 50 -10.65 5.67 10.12
N LYS A 51 -10.44 7.00 10.10
CA LYS A 51 -11.30 7.92 10.84
C LYS A 51 -12.74 7.72 10.38
N GLU A 52 -13.64 7.36 11.30
CA GLU A 52 -15.05 7.05 11.00
C GLU A 52 -15.75 8.20 10.24
N GLU A 53 -15.35 9.45 10.52
CA GLU A 53 -15.78 10.65 9.81
C GLU A 53 -15.52 10.59 8.30
N ILE A 54 -14.32 10.13 7.89
CA ILE A 54 -13.94 10.02 6.46
C ILE A 54 -14.72 8.89 5.78
N VAL A 55 -15.10 7.86 6.53
CA VAL A 55 -15.85 6.71 5.99
C VAL A 55 -17.28 7.14 5.67
N SER A 56 -17.95 7.84 6.59
CA SER A 56 -19.33 8.30 6.39
C SER A 56 -19.44 9.19 5.14
N ASP A 57 -18.56 10.19 5.03
CA ASP A 57 -18.62 11.17 3.94
C ASP A 57 -18.46 10.53 2.55
N LEU A 58 -17.60 9.51 2.41
CA LEU A 58 -17.37 8.84 1.12
C LEU A 58 -18.57 7.99 0.69
N PHE A 59 -19.25 7.36 1.65
CA PHE A 59 -20.44 6.56 1.35
C PHE A 59 -21.63 7.45 0.96
N ASP A 60 -21.80 8.58 1.63
CA ASP A 60 -22.87 9.53 1.33
C ASP A 60 -22.69 10.18 -0.05
N GLU A 61 -21.46 10.54 -0.45
CA GLU A 61 -21.14 11.02 -1.81
C GLU A 61 -21.47 9.95 -2.86
N LEU A 62 -21.05 8.69 -2.62
CA LEU A 62 -21.32 7.60 -3.54
C LEU A 62 -22.82 7.33 -3.69
N LEU A 63 -23.60 7.41 -2.62
CA LEU A 63 -25.05 7.22 -2.63
C LEU A 63 -25.78 8.35 -3.38
N GLY A 64 -25.31 9.59 -3.26
CA GLY A 64 -25.86 10.74 -3.99
C GLY A 64 -25.92 10.52 -5.50
N ASP A 65 -24.87 9.93 -6.09
CA ASP A 65 -24.81 9.64 -7.52
C ASP A 65 -25.85 8.59 -7.99
N PHE A 66 -26.35 7.73 -7.10
CA PHE A 66 -27.37 6.71 -7.43
C PHE A 66 -28.81 7.20 -7.24
N GLU A 67 -29.04 8.24 -6.43
CA GLU A 67 -30.37 8.76 -6.13
C GLU A 67 -30.84 9.83 -7.16
N GLU A 68 -29.97 10.33 -8.04
CA GLU A 68 -30.30 11.35 -9.06
C GLU A 68 -31.01 10.82 -10.32
N GLU A 69 -31.32 9.52 -10.41
CA GLU A 69 -31.99 8.89 -11.58
C GLU A 69 -33.54 8.81 -11.49
N GLU A 70 -34.22 9.76 -10.85
CA GLU A 70 -35.71 9.87 -10.85
C GLU A 70 -36.27 11.06 -11.64
#